data_AF-A0A5E4P635-F1
#
_entry.id   AF-A0A5E4P635-F1
#
_cell.length_a   1.000
_cell.length_b   1.000
_cell.length_c   1.000
_cell.angle_alpha   90.00
_cell.angle_beta   90.00
_cell.angle_gamma   90.00
#
_symmetry.space_group_name_H-M   'P 1'
#
loop_
_entity.id
_entity.type
_entity.pdbx_description
1 polymer ?
#
loop_
_entity_poly.entity_id
_entity_poly.type
_entity_poly.pdbx_seq_one_letter_code
_entity_poly.pdbx_strand_id
1 'polypeptide(L)'
;MIGFRPPSPKGIEGKVAELVAWYNSNLGKLNAIELAAVLHLRFYCIHPFEDGNKRVSRLLLNKALFDSGYPLLNVSKETRGYFDSLIKSVEQNDERPFVEFVYQRFIEQV
;
A
#
# COMPACT_ATOMS: atom_id res chain seq x y z
N MET A 1 3.75 15.59 12.25
CA MET A 1 2.91 14.48 12.77
C MET A 1 1.71 14.38 11.84
N ILE A 2 1.62 13.29 11.08
CA ILE A 2 0.46 13.05 10.19
C ILE A 2 -0.70 12.66 11.10
N GLY A 3 -1.86 13.31 10.94
CA GLY A 3 -3.08 13.09 11.75
C GLY A 3 -3.76 11.74 11.53
N PHE A 4 -3.01 10.69 11.21
CA PHE A 4 -3.54 9.35 11.04
C PHE A 4 -3.83 8.76 12.42
N ARG A 5 -5.11 8.76 12.81
CA ARG A 5 -5.58 8.01 13.98
C ARG A 5 -5.86 6.58 13.53
N PRO A 6 -5.16 5.57 14.07
CA PRO A 6 -5.46 4.19 13.74
C PRO A 6 -6.94 3.89 14.09
N PRO A 7 -7.60 3.03 13.31
CA PRO A 7 -8.96 2.62 13.61
C PRO A 7 -9.03 1.96 14.99
N SER A 8 -10.22 2.00 15.60
CA SER A 8 -10.48 1.25 16.83
C SER A 8 -10.05 -0.22 16.66
N PRO A 9 -9.43 -0.85 17.69
CA PRO A 9 -9.04 -2.26 17.64
C PRO A 9 -10.18 -3.21 17.25
N LYS A 10 -11.42 -2.79 17.53
CA LYS A 10 -12.61 -3.56 17.20
C LYS A 10 -12.78 -3.67 15.67
N GLY A 11 -12.71 -4.90 15.17
CA GLY A 11 -12.94 -5.21 13.76
C GLY A 11 -11.71 -5.13 12.86
N ILE A 12 -10.50 -4.96 13.42
CA ILE A 12 -9.25 -5.02 12.64
C ILE A 12 -9.14 -6.36 11.90
N GLU A 13 -9.40 -7.49 12.56
CA GLU A 13 -9.35 -8.83 11.95
C GLU A 13 -10.26 -8.94 10.72
N GLY A 14 -11.49 -8.42 10.83
CA GLY A 14 -12.44 -8.39 9.71
C GLY A 14 -11.92 -7.58 8.52
N LYS A 15 -11.37 -6.39 8.77
CA LYS A 15 -10.77 -5.55 7.73
C LYS A 15 -9.57 -6.21 7.06
N VAL A 16 -8.73 -6.91 7.82
CA VAL A 16 -7.60 -7.67 7.26
C VAL A 16 -8.12 -8.82 6.40
N ALA A 17 -9.14 -9.56 6.86
CA ALA A 17 -9.76 -10.62 6.07
C ALA A 17 -10.39 -10.10 4.76
N GLU A 18 -11.08 -8.95 4.82
CA GLU A 18 -11.62 -8.25 3.64
C GLU A 18 -10.50 -7.84 2.68
N LEU A 19 -9.37 -7.33 3.19
CA LEU A 19 -8.22 -6.98 2.36
C LEU A 19 -7.61 -8.19 1.66
N VAL A 20 -7.49 -9.32 2.35
CA VAL A 20 -7.00 -10.58 1.76
C VAL A 20 -7.95 -11.09 0.68
N ALA A 21 -9.27 -11.07 0.94
CA ALA A 21 -10.28 -11.45 -0.05
C ALA A 21 -10.25 -10.51 -1.28
N TRP A 22 -10.11 -9.20 -1.05
CA TRP A 22 -9.94 -8.23 -2.12
C TRP A 22 -8.69 -8.51 -2.96
N TYR A 23 -7.54 -8.73 -2.33
CA TYR A 23 -6.29 -9.03 -3.04
C TYR A 23 -6.44 -10.26 -3.93
N ASN A 24 -6.90 -11.37 -3.36
CA ASN A 24 -7.07 -12.63 -4.09
C ASN A 24 -8.05 -12.52 -5.26
N SER A 25 -9.12 -11.74 -5.11
CA SER A 25 -10.11 -11.56 -6.17
C SER A 25 -9.67 -10.64 -7.31
N ASN A 26 -8.58 -9.87 -7.13
CA ASN A 26 -8.03 -8.93 -8.11
C ASN A 26 -6.72 -9.41 -8.77
N LEU A 27 -6.19 -10.57 -8.37
CA LEU A 27 -5.07 -11.22 -9.05
C LEU A 27 -5.40 -11.42 -10.54
N GLY A 28 -4.50 -10.96 -11.42
CA GLY A 28 -4.65 -11.02 -12.88
C GLY A 28 -5.71 -10.08 -13.48
N LYS A 29 -6.46 -9.31 -12.67
CA LYS A 29 -7.43 -8.32 -13.14
C LYS A 29 -6.86 -6.91 -13.15
N LEU A 30 -6.14 -6.56 -12.08
CA LEU A 30 -5.45 -5.28 -11.98
C LEU A 30 -4.03 -5.39 -12.54
N ASN A 31 -3.46 -4.28 -12.97
CA ASN A 31 -2.03 -4.20 -13.25
C ASN A 31 -1.24 -4.56 -11.99
N ALA A 32 -0.13 -5.28 -12.11
CA ALA A 32 0.67 -5.73 -10.97
C ALA A 32 1.17 -4.60 -10.07
N ILE A 33 1.58 -3.46 -10.65
CA ILE A 33 2.06 -2.28 -9.92
C ILE A 33 0.90 -1.63 -9.17
N GLU A 34 -0.25 -1.50 -9.82
CA GLU A 34 -1.47 -0.99 -9.19
C GLU A 34 -1.94 -1.88 -8.04
N LEU A 35 -2.02 -3.20 -8.25
CA LEU A 35 -2.39 -4.17 -7.22
C LEU A 35 -1.47 -4.07 -6.00
N ALA A 36 -0.15 -3.98 -6.22
CA ALA A 36 0.85 -3.85 -5.17
C ALA A 36 0.73 -2.52 -4.40
N ALA A 37 0.49 -1.41 -5.11
CA ALA A 37 0.32 -0.09 -4.52
C ALA A 37 -0.96 0.00 -3.66
N VAL A 38 -2.08 -0.53 -4.16
CA VAL A 38 -3.34 -0.53 -3.43
C VAL A 38 -3.28 -1.47 -2.22
N LEU A 39 -2.67 -2.66 -2.35
CA LEU A 39 -2.44 -3.56 -1.22
C LEU A 39 -1.66 -2.85 -0.09
N HIS A 40 -0.58 -2.15 -0.45
CA HIS A 40 0.20 -1.36 0.50
C HIS A 40 -0.64 -0.30 1.20
N LEU A 41 -1.34 0.54 0.43
CA LEU A 41 -2.13 1.64 0.95
C LEU A 41 -3.24 1.14 1.88
N ARG A 42 -4.03 0.16 1.45
CA ARG A 42 -5.12 -0.39 2.25
C ARG A 42 -4.62 -1.02 3.54
N PHE A 43 -3.51 -1.79 3.49
CA PHE A 43 -2.91 -2.33 4.71
C PHE A 43 -2.43 -1.22 5.66
N TYR A 44 -1.79 -0.17 5.11
CA TYR A 44 -1.35 0.99 5.88
C TYR A 44 -2.52 1.68 6.61
N CYS A 45 -3.68 1.78 5.93
CA CYS A 45 -4.91 2.36 6.48
C CYS A 45 -5.61 1.47 7.52
N ILE A 46 -5.49 0.14 7.43
CA ILE A 46 -6.02 -0.76 8.46
C ILE A 46 -5.19 -0.65 9.75
N HIS A 47 -3.86 -0.53 9.61
CA HIS A 47 -2.93 -0.35 10.73
C HIS A 47 -3.08 -1.42 11.84
N PRO A 48 -3.00 -2.73 11.51
CA PRO A 48 -3.40 -3.79 12.42
C PRO A 48 -2.45 -4.03 13.61
N PHE A 49 -1.22 -3.54 13.55
CA PHE A 49 -0.20 -3.77 14.57
C PHE A 49 0.07 -2.52 15.41
N GLU A 50 0.60 -2.67 16.62
CA GLU A 50 1.05 -1.55 17.45
C GLU A 50 2.24 -0.81 16.83
N ASP A 51 3.17 -1.56 16.23
CA ASP A 51 4.31 -1.06 15.45
C ASP A 51 4.55 -1.96 14.24
N GLY A 52 5.28 -1.46 13.25
CA GLY A 52 5.72 -2.24 12.11
C GLY A 52 4.83 -2.14 10.88
N ASN A 53 3.66 -1.50 10.97
CA ASN A 53 2.71 -1.40 9.84
C ASN A 53 3.38 -0.86 8.58
N LYS A 54 4.15 0.23 8.69
CA LYS A 54 4.92 0.79 7.56
C LYS A 54 5.89 -0.22 6.92
N ARG A 55 6.55 -1.05 7.73
CA ARG A 55 7.48 -2.08 7.24
C ARG A 55 6.71 -3.19 6.53
N VAL A 56 5.60 -3.65 7.12
CA VAL A 56 4.75 -4.69 6.54
C VAL A 56 4.07 -4.21 5.26
N SER A 57 3.57 -2.97 5.18
CA SER A 57 3.03 -2.39 3.94
C SER A 57 4.03 -2.47 2.79
N ARG A 58 5.29 -2.10 3.02
CA ARG A 58 6.35 -2.18 2.00
C ARG A 58 6.74 -3.61 1.64
N LEU A 59 6.70 -4.52 2.59
CA LEU A 59 6.92 -5.94 2.33
C LEU A 59 5.78 -6.53 1.49
N LEU A 60 4.53 -6.17 1.76
CA LEU A 60 3.37 -6.61 0.99
C LEU A 60 3.40 -6.05 -0.44
N LEU A 61 3.77 -4.77 -0.61
CA LEU A 61 4.03 -4.18 -1.93
C LEU A 61 5.03 -5.03 -2.72
N ASN A 62 6.19 -5.29 -2.11
CA ASN A 62 7.27 -6.04 -2.75
C ASN A 62 6.91 -7.50 -3.00
N LYS A 63 6.12 -8.12 -2.11
CA LYS A 63 5.60 -9.47 -2.32
C LYS A 63 4.72 -9.52 -3.56
N ALA A 64 3.76 -8.59 -3.70
CA ALA A 64 2.86 -8.56 -4.85
C ALA A 64 3.60 -8.31 -6.18
N LEU A 65 4.61 -7.43 -6.17
CA LEU A 65 5.50 -7.23 -7.33
C LEU A 65 6.27 -8.52 -7.66
N PHE A 66 6.90 -9.13 -6.66
CA PHE A 66 7.71 -10.33 -6.81
C PHE A 66 6.89 -11.53 -7.33
N ASP A 67 5.71 -11.77 -6.75
CA ASP A 67 4.79 -12.82 -7.19
C ASP A 67 4.35 -12.62 -8.65
N SER A 68 4.34 -11.37 -9.13
CA SER A 68 3.98 -11.00 -10.51
C SER A 68 5.17 -10.95 -11.46
N GLY A 69 6.37 -11.34 -11.01
CA GLY A 69 7.59 -11.34 -11.83
C GLY A 69 8.27 -9.98 -12.01
N TYR A 70 7.90 -8.97 -11.21
CA TYR A 70 8.51 -7.64 -11.24
C TYR A 70 9.68 -7.53 -10.24
N PRO A 71 10.69 -6.68 -10.53
CA PRO A 71 11.74 -6.36 -9.58
C PRO A 71 11.17 -5.70 -8.32
N LEU A 72 11.89 -5.89 -7.20
CA LEU A 72 11.58 -5.23 -5.95
C LEU A 72 11.76 -3.71 -6.08
N LEU A 73 10.93 -2.95 -5.36
CA LEU A 73 10.90 -1.49 -5.36
C LEU A 73 11.20 -0.94 -3.96
N ASN A 74 12.22 -0.10 -3.85
CA ASN A 74 12.43 0.74 -2.67
C ASN A 74 11.62 2.03 -2.77
N VAL A 75 10.32 1.91 -2.52
CA VAL A 75 9.33 2.99 -2.58
C VAL A 75 9.62 4.14 -1.60
N SER A 76 10.43 3.88 -0.56
CA SER A 76 10.82 4.87 0.45
C SER A 76 12.11 5.63 0.15
N LYS A 77 12.76 5.39 -0.99
CA LYS A 77 13.97 6.13 -1.38
C LYS A 77 13.71 7.64 -1.50
N GLU A 78 12.51 8.00 -1.96
CA GLU A 78 12.01 9.38 -1.96
C GLU A 78 11.00 9.54 -0.82
N THR A 79 11.52 9.87 0.37
CA THR A 79 10.74 9.86 1.62
C THR A 79 9.58 10.85 1.60
N ARG A 80 9.75 12.04 1.02
CA ARG A 80 8.75 13.12 1.11
C ARG A 80 7.52 12.75 0.27
N GLY A 81 7.70 12.45 -1.01
CA GLY A 81 6.60 12.06 -1.88
C GLY A 81 5.95 10.74 -1.47
N TYR A 82 6.68 9.82 -0.83
CA TYR A 82 6.06 8.63 -0.22
C TYR A 82 5.02 9.02 0.83
N PHE A 83 5.36 9.90 1.77
CA PHE A 83 4.41 10.33 2.78
C PHE A 83 3.33 11.25 2.22
N ASP A 84 3.69 12.18 1.34
CA ASP A 84 2.73 13.13 0.74
C ASP A 84 1.67 12.40 -0.08
N SER A 85 2.05 11.37 -0.85
CA SER A 85 1.11 10.56 -1.63
C SER A 85 0.18 9.73 -0.75
N LEU A 86 0.69 9.12 0.33
CA LEU A 86 -0.15 8.43 1.32
C LEU A 86 -1.16 9.38 1.97
N ILE A 87 -0.72 10.56 2.41
CA ILE A 87 -1.59 11.55 3.05
C ILE A 87 -2.69 11.98 2.08
N LYS A 88 -2.31 12.38 0.86
CA LYS A 88 -3.28 12.79 -0.18
C LYS A 88 -4.29 11.69 -0.45
N SER A 89 -3.85 10.43 -0.56
CA SER A 89 -4.75 9.32 -0.79
C SER A 89 -5.77 9.12 0.33
N VAL A 90 -5.32 9.25 1.58
CA VAL A 90 -6.20 9.13 2.75
C VAL A 90 -7.17 10.31 2.84
N GLU A 91 -6.69 11.54 2.67
CA GLU A 91 -7.51 12.76 2.79
C GLU A 91 -8.57 12.86 1.69
N GLN A 92 -8.25 12.41 0.48
CA GLN A 92 -9.15 12.46 -0.67
C GLN A 92 -10.03 11.21 -0.79
N ASN A 93 -9.84 10.21 0.06
CA ASN A 93 -10.45 8.88 -0.05
C ASN A 93 -10.28 8.31 -1.48
N ASP A 94 -9.06 8.43 -2.01
CA ASP A 94 -8.70 8.13 -3.39
C ASP A 94 -7.33 7.44 -3.44
N GLU A 95 -7.25 6.27 -4.07
CA GLU A 95 -6.02 5.48 -4.12
C GLU A 95 -5.03 6.02 -5.16
N ARG A 96 -5.51 6.81 -6.13
CA ARG A 96 -4.73 7.28 -7.29
C ARG A 96 -3.43 8.02 -6.92
N PRO A 97 -3.40 8.98 -5.96
CA PRO A 97 -2.16 9.66 -5.61
C PRO A 97 -1.01 8.72 -5.21
N PHE A 98 -1.30 7.69 -4.42
CA PHE A 98 -0.29 6.69 -4.04
C PHE A 98 0.04 5.74 -5.18
N VAL A 99 -0.95 5.29 -5.96
CA VAL A 99 -0.72 4.43 -7.14
C VAL A 99 0.20 5.14 -8.15
N GLU A 100 -0.08 6.40 -8.48
CA GLU A 100 0.74 7.21 -9.37
C GLU A 100 2.17 7.39 -8.84
N PHE A 101 2.32 7.66 -7.54
CA PHE A 101 3.63 7.74 -6.91
C PHE A 101 4.43 6.43 -7.06
N VAL A 102 3.80 5.28 -6.82
CA VAL A 102 4.45 3.97 -6.98
C VAL A 102 4.84 3.72 -8.44
N TYR A 103 3.97 4.04 -9.41
CA TYR A 103 4.29 3.94 -10.83
C TYR A 103 5.51 4.79 -11.21
N GLN A 104 5.57 6.05 -10.79
CA GLN A 104 6.70 6.92 -11.09
C GLN A 104 7.99 6.38 -10.48
N ARG A 105 7.97 5.93 -9.22
CA ARG A 105 9.12 5.30 -8.58
C ARG A 105 9.55 4.01 -9.28
N PHE A 106 8.59 3.24 -9.80
CA PHE A 106 8.87 2.02 -10.54
C PHE A 106 9.55 2.31 -11.90
N ILE A 107 9.15 3.37 -12.60
CA ILE A 107 9.75 3.75 -13.88
C ILE A 107 11.18 4.28 -13.68
N GLU A 108 11.41 5.10 -12.66
CA GLU A 108 12.73 5.71 -12.40
C GLU A 108 13.81 4.76 -11.86
N GLN A 109 13.43 3.58 -11.39
CA GLN A 109 14.39 2.57 -10.93
C GLN A 109 14.90 1.65 -12.04
N VAL A 110 14.20 1.63 -13.19
CA VAL A 110 14.58 0.86 -14.39
C VAL A 110 15.53 1.72 -15.22
#